data_AF-A0A963SPV8-F1
#
_entry.id   AF-A0A963SPV8-F1
#
_cell.length_a   1.000
_cell.length_b   1.000
_cell.length_c   1.000
_cell.angle_alpha   90.00
_cell.angle_beta   90.00
_cell.angle_gamma   90.00
#
_symmetry.space_group_name_H-M   'P 1'
#
loop_
_entity.id
_entity.type
_entity.pdbx_description
1 polymer ?
#
loop_
_entity_poly.entity_id
_entity_poly.type
_entity_poly.pdbx_seq_one_letter_code
_entity_poly.pdbx_strand_id
1 'polypeptide(L)'
;GPTAAPIHCYGMVGVGRNYSPDTGSGAELYTVIGHAPRHLDRNIALVGRVIEGIEHLSALPRGKGPLRFYLDASKRVPILSVRLASDLPEGERPAFEYLDTNGETFARYVDARANRRDPFFIVPAGGADICNLPVPLRRVEAAAGSD
;
A
#
# COMPACT_ATOMS: atom_id res chain seq x y z
N GLY A 1 26.45 1.00 1.77
CA GLY A 1 25.58 1.78 2.67
C GLY A 1 24.47 0.88 3.21
N PRO A 2 23.71 1.29 4.24
CA PRO A 2 22.61 0.48 4.73
C PRO A 2 21.58 0.27 3.61
N THR A 3 21.21 -0.97 3.36
CA THR A 3 20.19 -1.34 2.39
C THR A 3 18.84 -0.88 2.93
N ALA A 4 18.26 0.16 2.33
CA ALA A 4 16.90 0.57 2.65
C ALA A 4 15.93 -0.54 2.20
N ALA A 5 15.03 -0.94 3.10
CA ALA A 5 14.00 -1.94 2.82
C ALA A 5 12.61 -1.29 2.93
N PRO A 6 11.66 -1.61 2.05
CA PRO A 6 10.27 -1.25 2.25
C PRO A 6 9.73 -1.84 3.57
N ILE A 7 8.73 -1.16 4.13
CA ILE A 7 8.14 -1.51 5.44
C ILE A 7 6.68 -1.91 5.27
N HIS A 8 6.18 -2.84 6.10
CA HIS A 8 4.84 -3.41 5.98
C HIS A 8 3.73 -2.49 6.51
N CYS A 9 3.60 -1.30 5.94
CA CYS A 9 2.48 -0.39 6.24
C CYS A 9 1.17 -0.88 5.60
N TYR A 10 0.05 -0.29 6.03
CA TYR A 10 -1.26 -0.52 5.43
C TYR A 10 -1.23 -0.28 3.91
N GLY A 11 -1.84 -1.18 3.15
CA GLY A 11 -1.87 -1.16 1.68
C GLY A 11 -0.61 -1.71 1.01
N MET A 12 0.43 -2.11 1.75
CA MET A 12 1.61 -2.74 1.14
C MET A 12 1.30 -4.16 0.68
N VAL A 13 1.85 -4.52 -0.49
CA VAL A 13 1.67 -5.83 -1.14
C VAL A 13 2.95 -6.64 -1.01
N GLY A 14 2.84 -7.82 -0.42
CA GLY A 14 3.96 -8.73 -0.23
C GLY A 14 3.75 -10.08 -0.91
N VAL A 15 4.86 -10.81 -1.06
CA VAL A 15 4.89 -12.14 -1.68
C VAL A 15 4.84 -13.20 -0.58
N GLY A 16 3.85 -14.10 -0.68
CA GLY A 16 3.80 -15.31 0.13
C GLY A 16 4.98 -16.22 -0.18
N ARG A 17 5.51 -16.90 0.83
CA ARG A 17 6.59 -17.88 0.68
C ARG A 17 6.51 -18.96 1.74
N ASN A 18 7.21 -20.05 1.50
CA ASN A 18 7.45 -21.07 2.52
C ASN A 18 8.64 -20.65 3.42
N TYR A 19 9.14 -21.53 4.27
CA TYR A 19 10.21 -21.25 5.24
C TYR A 19 11.47 -20.64 4.61
N SER A 20 11.94 -21.20 3.49
CA SER A 20 13.15 -20.72 2.82
C SER A 20 12.91 -19.35 2.18
N PRO A 21 13.83 -18.37 2.36
CA PRO A 21 13.63 -16.99 1.92
C PRO A 21 13.53 -16.83 0.39
N ASP A 22 13.99 -17.80 -0.39
CA ASP A 22 14.04 -17.81 -1.85
C ASP A 22 12.83 -18.52 -2.51
N THR A 23 11.83 -18.94 -1.73
CA THR A 23 10.66 -19.68 -2.25
C THR A 23 9.48 -18.80 -2.70
N GLY A 24 9.63 -17.48 -2.62
CA GLY A 24 8.60 -16.54 -3.08
C GLY A 24 8.58 -16.44 -4.60
N SER A 25 7.56 -17.03 -5.24
CA SER A 25 7.40 -17.02 -6.71
C SER A 25 6.55 -15.88 -7.24
N GLY A 26 5.86 -15.13 -6.37
CA GLY A 26 4.83 -14.16 -6.76
C GLY A 26 3.48 -14.78 -7.13
N ALA A 27 3.34 -16.11 -7.10
CA ALA A 27 2.07 -16.79 -7.32
C ALA A 27 1.06 -16.55 -6.17
N GLU A 28 1.56 -16.24 -4.99
CA GLU A 28 0.76 -15.88 -3.81
C GLU A 28 1.13 -14.47 -3.38
N LEU A 29 0.15 -13.58 -3.34
CA LEU A 29 0.29 -12.20 -2.88
C LEU A 29 -0.64 -11.96 -1.70
N TYR A 30 -0.23 -11.08 -0.80
CA TYR A 30 -1.07 -10.58 0.27
C TYR A 30 -1.00 -9.06 0.34
N THR A 31 -2.04 -8.45 0.91
CA THR A 31 -2.08 -7.01 1.19
C THR A 31 -2.27 -6.79 2.68
N VAL A 32 -1.49 -5.87 3.26
CA VAL A 32 -1.67 -5.45 4.65
C VAL A 32 -2.94 -4.60 4.76
N ILE A 33 -3.98 -5.14 5.39
CA ILE A 33 -5.31 -4.50 5.54
C ILE A 33 -5.69 -4.22 7.00
N GLY A 34 -4.69 -4.13 7.87
CA GLY A 34 -4.84 -3.83 9.29
C GLY A 34 -3.61 -3.09 9.82
N HIS A 35 -3.39 -3.16 11.14
CA HIS A 35 -2.18 -2.59 11.75
C HIS A 35 -0.91 -3.21 11.15
N ALA A 36 0.14 -2.39 10.99
CA ALA A 36 1.36 -2.74 10.28
C ALA A 36 2.11 -3.92 10.94
N PRO A 37 2.27 -5.08 10.29
CA PRO A 37 3.01 -6.21 10.84
C PRO A 37 4.52 -6.02 10.66
N ARG A 38 5.09 -5.00 11.32
CA ARG A 38 6.50 -4.57 11.15
C ARG A 38 7.54 -5.64 11.47
N HIS A 39 7.17 -6.72 12.16
CA HIS A 39 8.05 -7.90 12.36
C HIS A 39 8.39 -8.62 11.04
N LEU A 40 7.62 -8.40 9.96
CA LEU A 40 7.88 -8.97 8.64
C LEU A 40 8.89 -8.15 7.82
N ASP A 41 9.22 -6.93 8.25
CA ASP A 41 10.21 -6.09 7.59
C ASP A 41 11.54 -6.85 7.47
N ARG A 42 12.18 -6.74 6.30
CA ARG A 42 13.43 -7.46 5.95
C ARG A 42 13.34 -8.99 5.95
N ASN A 43 12.17 -9.57 6.23
CA ASN A 43 11.94 -11.02 6.25
C ASN A 43 11.06 -11.49 5.08
N ILE A 44 10.13 -10.63 4.63
CA ILE A 44 9.24 -10.89 3.51
C ILE A 44 9.43 -9.82 2.44
N ALA A 45 9.44 -10.23 1.18
CA ALA A 45 9.54 -9.33 0.04
C ALA A 45 8.24 -8.54 -0.14
N LEU A 46 8.36 -7.21 -0.14
CA LEU A 46 7.31 -6.30 -0.59
C LEU A 46 7.56 -5.94 -2.05
N VAL A 47 6.51 -6.04 -2.87
CA VAL A 47 6.57 -5.85 -4.33
C VAL A 47 5.79 -4.63 -4.82
N GLY A 48 5.02 -3.99 -3.94
CA GLY A 48 4.29 -2.80 -4.29
C GLY A 48 3.43 -2.26 -3.16
N ARG A 49 2.61 -1.27 -3.51
CA ARG A 49 1.64 -0.63 -2.64
C ARG A 49 0.35 -0.42 -3.43
N VAL A 50 -0.78 -0.71 -2.81
CA VAL A 50 -2.10 -0.33 -3.32
C VAL A 50 -2.26 1.18 -3.22
N ILE A 51 -2.49 1.84 -4.37
CA ILE A 51 -2.61 3.30 -4.47
C ILE A 51 -4.06 3.78 -4.68
N GLU A 52 -4.95 2.88 -5.11
CA GLU A 52 -6.39 3.10 -5.29
C GLU A 52 -7.11 1.76 -5.02
N GLY A 53 -8.33 1.79 -4.47
CA GLY A 53 -9.18 0.59 -4.31
C GLY A 53 -8.89 -0.31 -3.11
N ILE A 54 -8.14 0.16 -2.10
CA ILE A 54 -7.80 -0.63 -0.90
C ILE A 54 -9.02 -1.05 -0.07
N GLU A 55 -10.11 -0.29 -0.16
CA GLU A 55 -11.40 -0.57 0.45
C GLU A 55 -11.98 -1.92 -0.04
N HIS A 56 -11.75 -2.28 -1.30
CA HIS A 56 -12.23 -3.54 -1.88
C HIS A 56 -11.54 -4.76 -1.26
N LEU A 57 -10.29 -4.62 -0.82
CA LEU A 57 -9.55 -5.69 -0.12
C LEU A 57 -9.84 -5.67 1.39
N SER A 58 -10.02 -4.48 1.96
CA SER A 58 -10.16 -4.29 3.40
C SER A 58 -11.55 -4.66 3.90
N ALA A 59 -12.57 -4.53 3.05
CA ALA A 59 -13.95 -4.91 3.33
C ALA A 59 -14.24 -6.41 3.15
N LEU A 60 -13.29 -7.19 2.60
CA LEU A 60 -13.47 -8.64 2.45
C LEU A 60 -13.77 -9.30 3.81
N PRO A 61 -14.71 -10.28 3.86
CA PRO A 61 -15.03 -10.95 5.10
C PRO A 61 -13.77 -11.60 5.69
N ARG A 62 -13.68 -11.73 7.01
CA ARG A 62 -12.56 -12.45 7.64
C ARG A 62 -12.82 -13.95 7.59
N GLY A 63 -11.85 -14.73 7.16
CA GLY A 63 -11.95 -16.19 7.24
C GLY A 63 -11.91 -16.67 8.69
N LYS A 64 -12.47 -17.86 8.88
CA LYS A 64 -12.70 -18.49 10.20
C LYS A 64 -12.02 -19.86 10.33
N GLY A 65 -11.35 -20.34 9.29
CA GLY A 65 -10.57 -21.58 9.33
C GLY A 65 -9.16 -21.41 9.90
N PRO A 66 -8.34 -22.47 9.90
CA PRO A 66 -6.91 -22.41 10.20
C PRO A 66 -6.24 -21.30 9.37
N LEU A 67 -5.32 -20.54 9.98
CA LEU A 67 -4.67 -19.37 9.36
C LEU A 67 -5.64 -18.33 8.77
N ARG A 68 -6.90 -18.32 9.23
CA ARG A 68 -7.98 -17.43 8.76
C ARG A 68 -8.36 -17.63 7.29
N PHE A 69 -8.18 -18.84 6.74
CA PHE A 69 -8.76 -19.20 5.44
C PHE A 69 -10.30 -19.20 5.46
N TYR A 70 -10.91 -18.98 4.28
CA TYR A 70 -12.34 -19.20 4.08
C TYR A 70 -12.67 -20.69 4.07
N LEU A 71 -13.58 -21.10 4.96
CA LEU A 71 -14.16 -22.45 4.94
C LEU A 71 -15.19 -22.61 3.82
N ASP A 72 -15.90 -21.53 3.52
CA ASP A 72 -16.91 -21.45 2.47
C ASP A 72 -16.26 -20.92 1.18
N ALA A 73 -16.19 -21.77 0.14
CA ALA A 73 -15.56 -21.44 -1.13
C ALA A 73 -16.26 -20.27 -1.85
N SER A 74 -17.56 -20.04 -1.62
CA SER A 74 -18.30 -18.93 -2.23
C SER A 74 -17.81 -17.55 -1.78
N LYS A 75 -17.05 -17.47 -0.69
CA LYS A 75 -16.44 -16.23 -0.18
C LYS A 75 -15.12 -15.89 -0.86
N ARG A 76 -14.57 -16.79 -1.67
CA ARG A 76 -13.34 -16.54 -2.43
C ARG A 76 -13.68 -15.59 -3.58
N VAL A 77 -13.08 -14.41 -3.57
CA VAL A 77 -13.25 -13.41 -4.63
C VAL A 77 -12.15 -13.64 -5.69
N PRO A 78 -12.50 -14.06 -6.92
CA PRO A 78 -11.50 -14.27 -7.96
C PRO A 78 -10.95 -12.95 -8.48
N ILE A 79 -9.66 -12.94 -8.83
CA ILE A 79 -9.09 -11.88 -9.65
C ILE A 79 -9.46 -12.20 -11.11
N LEU A 80 -10.37 -11.42 -11.69
CA LEU A 80 -10.89 -11.67 -13.05
C LEU A 80 -9.92 -11.24 -14.15
N SER A 81 -9.14 -10.19 -13.88
CA SER A 81 -8.16 -9.66 -14.81
C SER A 81 -7.02 -8.98 -14.08
N VAL A 82 -5.83 -9.01 -14.69
CA VAL A 82 -4.65 -8.26 -14.29
C VAL A 82 -4.03 -7.70 -15.57
N ARG A 83 -3.69 -6.42 -15.55
CA ARG A 83 -3.03 -5.72 -16.67
C ARG A 83 -2.01 -4.75 -16.11
N LEU A 84 -0.86 -4.65 -16.77
CA LEU A 84 0.03 -3.51 -16.55
C LEU A 84 -0.57 -2.30 -17.27
N ALA A 85 -0.49 -1.12 -16.66
CA ALA A 85 -0.95 0.11 -17.31
C ALA A 85 -0.24 0.35 -18.66
N SER A 86 1.02 -0.08 -18.80
CA SER A 86 1.77 -0.03 -20.07
C SER A 86 1.13 -0.84 -21.20
N ASP A 87 0.37 -1.88 -20.85
CA ASP A 87 -0.24 -2.79 -21.82
C ASP A 87 -1.65 -2.32 -22.22
N LEU A 88 -2.18 -1.28 -21.56
CA LEU A 88 -3.44 -0.65 -21.93
C LEU A 88 -3.23 0.37 -23.07
N PRO A 89 -4.25 0.58 -23.94
CA PRO A 89 -4.28 1.70 -24.86
C PRO A 89 -4.05 3.02 -24.11
N GLU A 90 -3.34 3.96 -24.71
CA GLU A 90 -2.92 5.21 -24.04
C GLU A 90 -4.08 5.95 -23.36
N GLY A 91 -5.22 6.07 -24.05
CA GLY A 91 -6.43 6.72 -23.51
C GLY A 91 -7.13 5.96 -22.38
N GLU A 92 -6.77 4.71 -22.12
CA GLU A 92 -7.31 3.88 -21.02
C GLU A 92 -6.35 3.80 -19.82
N ARG A 93 -5.12 4.30 -19.95
CA ARG A 93 -4.11 4.24 -18.88
C ARG A 93 -4.52 5.15 -17.73
N PRO A 94 -4.66 4.63 -16.50
CA PRO A 94 -4.90 5.50 -15.36
C PRO A 94 -3.63 6.31 -15.05
N ALA A 95 -3.79 7.63 -14.88
CA ALA A 95 -2.71 8.54 -14.55
C ALA A 95 -2.82 9.02 -13.10
N PHE A 96 -1.68 9.06 -12.42
CA PHE A 96 -1.59 9.50 -11.03
C PHE A 96 -0.36 10.38 -10.82
N GLU A 97 -0.49 11.30 -9.89
CA GLU A 97 0.63 12.07 -9.35
C GLU A 97 0.75 11.80 -7.86
N TYR A 98 1.99 11.79 -7.36
CA TYR A 98 2.28 11.73 -5.93
C TYR A 98 3.13 12.92 -5.52
N LEU A 99 2.99 13.33 -4.26
CA LEU A 99 3.83 14.37 -3.70
C LEU A 99 5.27 13.85 -3.57
N ASP A 100 6.22 14.53 -4.20
CA ASP A 100 7.65 14.21 -4.09
C ASP A 100 8.10 14.24 -2.62
N THR A 101 8.57 13.09 -2.14
CA THR A 101 8.96 12.88 -0.75
C THR A 101 10.31 13.51 -0.40
N ASN A 102 11.07 13.99 -1.39
CA ASN A 102 12.33 14.70 -1.17
C ASN A 102 12.16 16.23 -1.05
N GLY A 103 10.97 16.75 -1.39
CA GLY A 103 10.71 18.19 -1.41
C GLY A 103 10.30 18.78 -0.06
N GLU A 104 10.49 20.09 0.09
CA GLU A 104 10.08 20.83 1.30
C GLU A 104 8.58 20.73 1.60
N THR A 105 7.75 20.61 0.57
CA THR A 105 6.30 20.44 0.73
C THR A 105 5.98 19.13 1.47
N PHE A 106 6.70 18.05 1.20
CA PHE A 106 6.51 16.81 1.93
C PHE A 106 7.00 16.91 3.37
N ALA A 107 8.13 17.60 3.63
CA ALA A 107 8.59 17.85 4.99
C ALA A 107 7.55 18.64 5.82
N ARG A 108 6.93 19.68 5.23
CA ARG A 108 5.82 20.41 5.86
C ARG A 108 4.58 19.54 6.10
N TYR A 109 4.25 18.67 5.15
CA TYR A 109 3.16 17.70 5.31
C TYR A 109 3.42 16.75 6.49
N VAL A 110 4.63 16.20 6.62
CA VAL A 110 5.01 15.32 7.72
C VAL A 110 4.93 16.03 9.07
N ASP A 111 5.46 17.25 9.18
CA ASP A 111 5.36 18.05 10.42
C ASP A 111 3.89 18.31 10.80
N ALA A 112 3.06 18.71 9.85
CA ALA A 112 1.63 18.95 10.12
C ALA A 112 0.87 17.68 10.56
N ARG A 113 1.29 16.50 10.08
CA ARG A 113 0.72 15.21 10.48
C ARG A 113 1.21 14.75 11.85
N ALA A 114 2.48 14.95 12.14
CA ALA A 114 3.08 14.67 13.45
C ALA A 114 2.56 15.62 14.54
N ASN A 115 2.26 16.87 14.15
CA ASN A 115 1.91 17.95 15.06
C ASN A 115 0.67 18.69 14.55
N ARG A 116 -0.51 18.14 14.81
CA ARG A 116 -1.77 18.83 14.50
C ARG A 116 -1.92 20.07 15.40
N ARG A 117 -2.26 21.20 14.78
CA ARG A 117 -2.30 22.54 15.43
C ARG A 117 -3.67 23.18 15.47
N ASP A 118 -4.71 22.48 15.00
CA ASP A 118 -6.09 22.95 15.14
C ASP A 118 -6.48 23.01 16.64
N PRO A 119 -7.34 23.95 17.08
CA PRO A 119 -7.71 24.11 18.49
C PRO A 119 -8.24 22.84 19.18
N PHE A 120 -8.73 21.86 18.43
CA PHE A 120 -9.08 20.55 18.97
C PHE A 120 -7.88 19.81 19.60
N PHE A 121 -6.66 20.02 19.08
CA PHE A 121 -5.43 19.36 19.52
C PHE A 121 -4.66 20.23 20.51
N ILE A 122 -5.06 20.17 21.79
CA ILE A 122 -4.44 20.95 22.87
C ILE A 122 -2.95 20.59 23.08
N VAL A 123 -2.60 19.31 22.90
CA VAL A 123 -1.23 18.79 23.07
C VAL A 123 -0.77 18.11 21.78
N PRO A 124 0.28 18.60 21.11
CA PRO A 124 0.81 17.97 19.91
C PRO A 124 1.54 16.65 20.23
N ALA A 125 1.52 15.69 19.31
CA ALA A 125 2.10 14.36 19.53
C ALA A 125 3.64 14.34 19.45
N GLY A 126 4.27 15.33 18.80
CA GLY A 126 5.73 15.40 18.66
C GLY A 126 6.33 14.42 17.64
N GLY A 127 5.49 13.64 16.95
CA GLY A 127 5.92 12.61 16.01
C GLY A 127 4.74 11.86 15.39
N ALA A 128 5.03 11.08 14.36
CA ALA A 128 4.06 10.17 13.76
C ALA A 128 4.74 8.84 13.43
N ASP A 129 4.00 7.74 13.59
CA ASP A 129 4.38 6.46 13.01
C ASP A 129 4.51 6.63 11.48
N ILE A 130 5.57 6.11 10.89
CA ILE A 130 5.81 6.17 9.45
C ILE A 130 4.66 5.60 8.62
N CYS A 131 3.95 4.58 9.14
CA CYS A 131 2.77 4.01 8.50
C CYS A 131 1.51 4.86 8.64
N ASN A 132 1.55 5.93 9.45
CA ASN A 132 0.50 6.94 9.58
C ASN A 132 0.79 8.22 8.77
N LEU A 133 1.84 8.20 7.95
CA LEU A 133 2.27 9.26 7.02
C LEU A 133 2.10 8.81 5.56
N PRO A 134 0.86 8.62 5.06
CA PRO A 134 0.66 8.22 3.67
C PRO A 134 1.16 9.31 2.72
N VAL A 135 1.96 8.92 1.72
CA VAL A 135 2.37 9.86 0.65
C VAL A 135 1.11 10.34 -0.08
N PRO A 136 0.83 11.66 -0.11
CA PRO A 136 -0.31 12.20 -0.85
C PRO A 136 -0.24 11.79 -2.33
N LEU A 137 -1.37 11.33 -2.85
CA LEU A 137 -1.54 10.83 -4.20
C LEU A 137 -2.88 11.34 -4.73
N ARG A 138 -2.92 11.67 -6.02
CA ARG A 138 -4.15 12.02 -6.72
C ARG A 138 -4.22 11.35 -8.08
N ARG A 139 -5.42 11.04 -8.53
CA ARG A 139 -5.69 10.71 -9.93
C ARG A 139 -5.67 12.00 -10.77
N VAL A 140 -5.14 11.92 -11.97
CA VAL A 140 -5.13 13.01 -12.95
C VAL A 140 -5.66 12.50 -14.29
N GLU A 141 -6.04 13.42 -15.17
CA GLU A 141 -6.30 13.07 -16.56
C GLU A 141 -4.97 12.72 -17.23
N ALA A 142 -4.96 11.66 -18.04
CA ALA A 142 -3.80 11.36 -18.86
C ALA A 142 -3.56 12.57 -19.78
N ALA A 143 -2.33 13.09 -19.81
CA ALA A 143 -1.99 14.19 -20.70
C ALA A 143 -2.36 13.76 -22.13
N ALA A 144 -3.25 14.51 -22.78
CA ALA A 144 -3.53 14.30 -24.19
C ALA A 144 -2.21 14.46 -24.94
N GLY A 145 -1.75 13.40 -25.60
CA GLY A 145 -0.50 13.41 -26.35
C GLY A 145 -0.45 14.62 -27.28
N SER A 146 0.59 15.44 -27.14
CA SER A 146 0.96 16.40 -28.16
C SER A 146 1.60 15.62 -29.31
N ASP A 147 0.89 15.55 -30.44
CA ASP A 147 1.47 15.21 -31.75
C ASP A 147 2.65 16.15 -32.09
#